data_AF-A0A6C8YJT1-F1
#
_entry.id   AF-A0A6C8YJT1-F1
#
_cell.length_a   1.000
_cell.length_b   1.000
_cell.length_c   1.000
_cell.angle_alpha   90.00
_cell.angle_beta   90.00
_cell.angle_gamma   90.00
#
_symmetry.space_group_name_H-M   'P 1'
#
loop_
_entity.id
_entity.type
_entity.pdbx_description
1 polymer ?
#
loop_
_entity_poly.entity_id
_entity_poly.type
_entity_poly.pdbx_seq_one_letter_code
_entity_poly.pdbx_strand_id
1 'polypeptide(L)' 'IVEGTPFKLIEALAEKIASEVLTGYPLLEEVTVKLIKPNPPIPGHYDSVAVEIERKRSDLNG' A
#
# COMPACT_ATOMS: atom_id res chain seq x y z
N ILE A 1 7.16 2.02 8.55
CA ILE A 1 5.75 1.93 8.09
C ILE A 1 5.21 0.49 8.23
N VAL A 2 5.85 -0.50 7.60
CA VAL A 2 5.34 -1.89 7.49
C VAL A 2 5.44 -2.76 8.76
N GLU A 3 6.37 -2.48 9.67
CA GLU A 3 6.57 -3.25 10.92
C GLU A 3 5.75 -2.71 12.11
N GLY A 4 4.78 -1.82 11.85
CA GLY A 4 3.94 -1.22 12.88
C GLY A 4 2.73 -2.07 13.26
N THR A 5 1.67 -1.42 13.73
CA THR A 5 0.39 -2.09 14.05
C THR A 5 -0.10 -2.93 12.87
N PRO A 6 -0.47 -4.21 13.09
CA PRO A 6 -0.92 -5.08 12.01
C PRO A 6 -2.22 -4.57 11.37
N PHE A 7 -2.26 -4.61 10.04
CA PHE A 7 -3.44 -4.29 9.24
C PHE A 7 -4.20 -5.57 8.87
N LYS A 8 -5.53 -5.49 8.84
CA LYS A 8 -6.39 -6.61 8.42
C LYS A 8 -6.37 -6.85 6.90
N LEU A 9 -6.08 -5.79 6.12
CA LEU A 9 -6.11 -5.76 4.66
C LEU A 9 -4.80 -5.16 4.13
N ILE A 10 -4.28 -5.73 3.03
CA ILE A 10 -3.04 -5.24 2.42
C ILE A 10 -3.25 -3.89 1.70
N GLU A 11 -4.48 -3.63 1.29
CA GLU A 11 -4.99 -2.38 0.75
C GLU A 11 -4.79 -1.23 1.74
N ALA A 12 -5.18 -1.42 3.01
CA ALA A 12 -5.05 -0.40 4.04
C ALA A 12 -3.59 -0.06 4.35
N LEU A 13 -2.70 -1.06 4.27
CA LEU A 13 -1.26 -0.84 4.41
C LEU A 13 -0.69 -0.09 3.19
N ALA A 14 -1.09 -0.46 1.97
CA ALA A 14 -0.68 0.24 0.76
C ALA A 14 -1.09 1.72 0.81
N GLU A 15 -2.33 2.01 1.22
CA GLU A 15 -2.85 3.37 1.38
C GLU A 15 -2.02 4.17 2.38
N LYS A 16 -1.75 3.58 3.55
CA LYS A 16 -0.95 4.23 4.59
C LYS A 16 0.46 4.58 4.10
N ILE A 17 1.11 3.66 3.38
CA ILE A 17 2.43 3.90 2.80
C ILE A 17 2.36 5.06 1.81
N ALA A 18 1.39 5.04 0.88
CA ALA A 18 1.25 6.11 -0.12
C ALA A 18 1.01 7.48 0.54
N SER A 19 0.14 7.55 1.54
CA SER A 19 -0.16 8.78 2.28
C SER A 19 1.05 9.29 3.07
N GLU A 20 1.78 8.43 3.78
CA GLU A 20 2.98 8.82 4.54
C GLU A 20 4.11 9.31 3.61
N VAL A 21 4.31 8.65 2.46
CA VAL A 21 5.31 9.05 1.47
C VAL A 21 4.94 10.40 0.86
N LEU A 22 3.73 10.56 0.34
CA LEU A 22 3.32 11.83 -0.25
C LEU A 22 3.39 12.95 0.79
N THR A 23 2.92 12.74 2.04
CA THR A 23 2.96 13.77 3.10
C THR A 23 4.40 14.13 3.49
N GLY A 24 5.30 13.15 3.62
CA GLY A 24 6.68 13.34 4.05
C GLY A 24 7.59 13.99 3.01
N TYR A 25 7.23 13.90 1.72
CA TYR A 25 8.05 14.43 0.62
C TYR A 25 7.24 15.42 -0.24
N PRO A 26 7.29 16.73 0.07
CA PRO A 26 6.47 17.75 -0.60
C PRO A 26 6.64 17.89 -2.12
N LEU A 27 7.78 17.44 -2.65
CA LEU A 27 8.08 17.49 -4.10
C LEU A 27 7.51 16.30 -4.87
N LEU A 28 7.00 15.26 -4.18
CA LEU A 28 6.34 14.14 -4.83
C LEU A 28 4.89 14.50 -5.11
N GLU A 29 4.53 14.42 -6.39
CA GLU A 29 3.15 14.61 -6.88
C GLU A 29 2.37 13.29 -6.95
N GLU A 30 3.06 12.17 -7.05
CA GLU A 30 2.46 10.85 -7.26
C GLU A 30 3.36 9.73 -6.72
N VAL A 31 2.73 8.62 -6.32
CA VAL A 31 3.41 7.40 -5.91
C VAL A 31 2.61 6.16 -6.34
N THR A 32 3.31 5.14 -6.80
CA THR A 32 2.77 3.80 -7.01
C THR A 32 3.30 2.87 -5.92
N VAL A 33 2.42 2.18 -5.20
CA VAL A 33 2.78 1.25 -4.12
C VAL A 33 2.30 -0.15 -4.49
N LYS A 34 3.23 -1.10 -4.57
CA LYS A 34 2.95 -2.52 -4.78
C LYS A 34 3.34 -3.34 -3.55
N LEU A 35 2.40 -4.10 -3.01
CA LEU A 35 2.61 -5.03 -1.90
C LEU A 35 2.32 -6.45 -2.37
N ILE A 36 3.22 -7.38 -2.06
CA ILE A 36 3.10 -8.80 -2.42
C ILE A 36 3.10 -9.62 -1.12
N LYS A 37 2.10 -10.47 -0.94
CA LYS A 37 2.10 -11.55 0.05
C LYS A 37 2.47 -12.85 -0.67
N PRO A 38 3.73 -13.33 -0.54
CA PRO A 38 4.17 -14.54 -1.22
C PRO A 38 3.53 -15.81 -0.65
N ASN A 39 3.18 -15.83 0.64
CA ASN A 39 2.54 -16.99 1.29
C ASN A 39 1.19 -16.60 1.92
N PRO A 40 0.15 -16.35 1.12
CA PRO A 40 -1.15 -15.96 1.65
C PRO A 40 -1.84 -17.16 2.31
N PRO A 41 -2.50 -16.99 3.48
CA PRO A 41 -3.25 -18.05 4.14
C PRO A 41 -4.63 -18.23 3.46
N ILE A 42 -4.63 -18.52 2.16
CA ILE A 42 -5.83 -18.72 1.35
C ILE A 42 -5.84 -20.19 0.90
N PRO A 43 -6.91 -20.96 1.15
CA PRO A 43 -7.05 -22.31 0.61
C PRO A 43 -7.15 -22.25 -0.93
N GLY A 44 -6.07 -22.61 -1.65
CA GLY A 44 -6.03 -22.64 -3.11
C GLY A 44 -4.60 -22.68 -3.67
N HIS A 45 -4.45 -23.00 -4.95
CA HIS A 45 -3.16 -23.01 -5.65
C HIS A 45 -2.88 -21.64 -6.29
N TYR A 46 -2.22 -20.75 -5.55
CA TYR A 46 -1.70 -19.50 -6.10
C TYR A 46 -0.35 -19.19 -5.45
N ASP A 47 0.63 -18.75 -6.25
CA ASP A 47 2.00 -18.51 -5.80
C ASP A 47 2.17 -17.23 -4.97
N SER A 48 1.26 -16.26 -5.11
CA SER A 48 1.23 -15.03 -4.32
C SER A 48 -0.08 -14.27 -4.53
N VAL A 49 -0.37 -13.32 -3.64
CA VAL A 49 -1.35 -12.25 -3.89
C VAL A 49 -0.67 -10.90 -3.81
N ALA A 50 -1.13 -9.94 -4.59
CA ALA A 50 -0.58 -8.60 -4.59
C ALA A 50 -1.67 -7.53 -4.63
N VAL A 51 -1.36 -6.36 -4.08
CA VAL A 51 -2.10 -5.11 -4.26
C VAL A 51 -1.15 -4.10 -4.88
N GLU A 52 -1.67 -3.33 -5.83
CA GLU A 52 -0.97 -2.21 -6.44
C GLU A 52 -1.93 -1.01 -6.45
N ILE A 53 -1.48 0.12 -5.90
CA ILE A 53 -2.25 1.37 -5.92
C ILE A 53 -1.40 2.49 -6.51
N GLU A 54 -2.06 3.44 -7.14
CA GLU A 54 -1.52 4.72 -7.58
C GLU A 54 -2.23 5.82 -6.80
N ARG A 55 -1.46 6.76 -6.25
CA ARG A 55 -1.98 7.90 -5.50
C ARG A 55 -1.28 9.16 -5.95
N LYS A 56 -2.08 10.19 -6.20
CA LYS A 56 -1.63 11.55 -6.47
C LYS A 56 -1.81 12.39 -5.22
N ARG A 57 -1.01 13.43 -5.11
CA ARG A 57 -1.12 14.44 -4.05
C ARG A 57 -2.50 15.12 -4.04
N SER A 58 -3.16 15.21 -5.19
CA SER A 58 -4.56 15.66 -5.30
C SER A 58 -5.54 14.80 -4.52
N ASP A 59 -5.24 13.51 -4.32
CA ASP A 59 -6.15 12.54 -3.70
C ASP A 59 -6.17 12.65 -2.17
N LEU A 60 -5.17 13.32 -1.58
CA LEU A 60 -5.06 13.52 -0.12
C LEU A 60 -5.93 14.67 0.41
N ASN A 61 -6.48 15.52 -0.47
CA ASN A 61 -7.23 16.73 -0.10
C ASN A 61 -8.75 16.51 -0.06
N GLY A 62 -9.21 15.27 0.12
CA GLY A 62 -10.63 14.88 0.25
C GLY A 62 -11.17 14.94 1.67
#